data_AF-A0A529XGA6-F1
#
_entry.id   AF-A0A529XGA6-F1
#
_cell.length_a   1.000
_cell.length_b   1.000
_cell.length_c   1.000
_cell.angle_alpha   90.00
_cell.angle_beta   90.00
_cell.angle_gamma   90.00
#
_symmetry.space_group_name_H-M   'P 1'
#
loop_
_entity.id
_entity.type
_entity.pdbx_description
1 polymer ?
#
loop_
_entity_poly.entity_id
_entity_poly.type
_entity_poly.pdbx_seq_one_letter_code
_entity_poly.pdbx_strand_id
1 'polypeptide(L)' 'IVGHGLAAKLSAKLGEGVVNGMMTARIGIAAMETARPLPFIAVKRPGLGDFLSALTSFAAKKDGQAE' A
#
# COMPACT_ATOMS: atom_id res chain seq x y z
N ILE A 1 -28.63 14.56 -3.20
CA ILE A 1 -27.74 15.43 -2.37
C ILE A 1 -27.18 14.71 -1.13
N VAL A 2 -27.88 13.72 -0.54
CA VAL A 2 -27.36 12.95 0.62
C VAL A 2 -26.11 12.12 0.30
N GLY A 3 -25.95 11.63 -0.94
CA GLY A 3 -24.82 10.76 -1.33
C GLY A 3 -23.47 11.47 -1.48
N HIS A 4 -23.43 12.76 -1.84
CA HIS A 4 -22.17 13.48 -2.07
C HIS A 4 -21.38 13.69 -0.78
N GLY A 5 -22.04 13.97 0.35
CA GLY A 5 -21.37 14.17 1.63
C GLY A 5 -20.78 12.89 2.22
N LEU A 6 -21.46 11.74 2.03
CA LEU A 6 -20.96 10.44 2.49
C LEU A 6 -19.78 9.97 1.62
N ALA A 7 -19.90 10.10 0.29
CA ALA A 7 -18.80 9.81 -0.62
C ALA A 7 -17.58 10.70 -0.33
N ALA A 8 -17.79 12.00 -0.07
CA ALA A 8 -16.70 12.93 0.27
C ALA A 8 -15.98 12.53 1.58
N LYS A 9 -16.72 12.14 2.62
CA LYS A 9 -16.13 11.67 3.89
C LYS A 9 -15.36 10.35 3.71
N LEU A 10 -15.89 9.41 2.93
CA LEU A 10 -15.23 8.14 2.65
C LEU A 10 -13.93 8.36 1.87
N SER A 11 -13.98 9.19 0.81
CA SER A 11 -12.81 9.54 0.01
C SER A 11 -11.74 10.27 0.83
N ALA A 12 -12.14 11.17 1.74
CA ALA A 12 -11.20 11.84 2.64
C ALA A 12 -10.49 10.83 3.56
N LYS A 13 -11.22 9.89 4.16
CA LYS A 13 -10.66 8.83 5.00
C LYS A 13 -9.73 7.89 4.23
N LEU A 14 -10.08 7.57 2.99
CA LEU A 14 -9.27 6.73 2.11
C LEU A 14 -7.99 7.48 1.68
N GLY A 15 -8.07 8.78 1.38
CA GLY A 15 -6.93 9.64 1.09
C GLY A 15 -5.95 9.77 2.26
N GLU A 16 -6.46 10.03 3.47
CA GLU A 16 -5.65 10.04 4.70
C GLU A 16 -4.96 8.67 4.92
N GLY A 17 -5.68 7.56 4.70
CA GLY A 17 -5.16 6.21 4.81
C GLY A 17 -4.04 5.91 3.79
N VAL A 18 -4.20 6.34 2.54
CA VAL A 18 -3.19 6.16 1.48
C VAL A 18 -1.92 6.94 1.81
N VAL A 19 -2.03 8.19 2.25
CA VAL A 19 -0.86 9.01 2.62
C VAL A 19 -0.08 8.37 3.76
N ASN A 20 -0.77 7.92 4.81
CA ASN A 20 -0.14 7.24 5.94
C ASN A 20 0.45 5.87 5.55
N GLY A 21 -0.24 5.13 4.69
CA GLY A 21 0.24 3.86 4.13
C GLY A 21 1.51 4.02 3.30
N MET A 22 1.60 5.08 2.50
CA MET A 22 2.79 5.40 1.70
C MET A 22 4.02 5.71 2.57
N MET A 23 3.84 6.50 3.65
CA MET A 23 4.93 6.73 4.60
C MET A 23 5.41 5.43 5.24
N THR A 24 4.47 4.57 5.67
CA THR A 24 4.78 3.27 6.28
C THR A 24 5.54 2.36 5.31
N ALA A 25 5.12 2.32 4.04
CA ALA A 25 5.79 1.54 3.00
C ALA A 25 7.24 2.01 2.80
N ARG A 26 7.50 3.32 2.78
CA ARG A 26 8.86 3.87 2.65
C ARG A 26 9.75 3.48 3.83
N ILE A 27 9.23 3.58 5.05
CA ILE A 27 9.97 3.17 6.26
C ILE A 27 10.24 1.66 6.22
N GLY A 28 9.26 0.86 5.82
CA GLY A 28 9.40 -0.60 5.67
C GLY A 28 10.50 -0.98 4.68
N ILE A 29 10.57 -0.31 3.53
CA ILE A 29 11.63 -0.55 2.54
C ILE A 29 13.01 -0.20 3.11
N ALA A 30 13.15 0.96 3.77
CA ALA A 30 14.41 1.34 4.41
C ALA A 30 14.83 0.36 5.52
N ALA A 31 13.86 -0.13 6.30
CA ALA A 31 14.09 -1.15 7.32
C ALA A 31 14.54 -2.47 6.69
N MET A 32 13.91 -2.90 5.58
CA MET A 32 14.33 -4.10 4.84
C MET A 32 15.75 -4.00 4.32
N GLU A 33 16.16 -2.83 3.83
CA GLU A 33 17.53 -2.62 3.35
C GLU A 33 18.55 -2.60 4.49
N THR A 34 18.18 -2.03 5.64
CA THR A 34 19.07 -1.93 6.80
C THR A 34 19.22 -3.26 7.52
N ALA A 35 18.13 -4.02 7.70
CA ALA A 35 18.13 -5.28 8.42
C ALA A 35 18.76 -6.44 7.61
N ARG A 36 18.93 -6.26 6.30
CA ARG A 36 19.42 -7.30 5.39
C ARG A 36 20.96 -7.35 5.38
N PRO A 37 21.58 -8.50 5.72
CA PRO A 37 23.02 -8.65 5.68
C PRO A 37 23.59 -8.91 4.27
N LEU A 38 22.78 -9.44 3.35
CA LEU A 38 23.21 -9.88 2.02
C LEU A 38 22.58 -9.04 0.90
N PRO A 39 23.34 -8.61 -0.12
CA PRO A 39 22.81 -7.77 -1.20
C PRO A 39 21.69 -8.46 -1.98
N PHE A 40 20.84 -7.64 -2.63
CA PHE A 40 19.76 -8.12 -3.48
C PHE A 40 20.32 -8.64 -4.82
N ILE A 41 20.72 -9.91 -4.85
CA ILE A 41 21.28 -10.57 -6.06
C ILE A 41 20.25 -11.45 -6.79
N ALA A 42 19.33 -12.08 -6.05
CA ALA A 42 18.38 -13.05 -6.58
C ALA A 42 17.04 -12.42 -7.02
N VAL A 43 16.68 -11.29 -6.42
CA VAL A 43 15.42 -10.59 -6.69
C VAL A 43 15.69 -9.09 -6.78
N LYS A 44 14.89 -8.39 -7.59
CA LYS A 44 14.92 -6.94 -7.69
C LYS A 44 14.66 -6.30 -6.33
N ARG A 45 15.34 -5.19 -6.03
CA ARG A 45 15.08 -4.39 -4.83
C ARG A 45 13.61 -3.92 -4.83
N PRO A 46 12.87 -4.15 -3.72
CA PRO A 46 11.48 -3.73 -3.62
C PRO A 46 11.40 -2.21 -3.59
N GLY A 47 10.63 -1.62 -4.52
CA GLY A 47 10.36 -0.20 -4.59
C GLY A 47 8.95 0.16 -4.15
N LEU A 48 8.68 1.47 -4.04
CA LEU A 48 7.35 1.97 -3.68
C LEU A 48 6.27 1.59 -4.71
N GLY A 49 6.64 1.52 -5.99
CA GLY A 49 5.74 1.07 -7.07
C GLY A 49 5.33 -0.39 -6.94
N ASP A 50 6.25 -1.28 -6.55
CA ASP A 50 5.95 -2.69 -6.30
C ASP A 50 4.97 -2.84 -5.13
N PHE A 51 5.07 -1.95 -4.13
CA PHE A 51 4.14 -1.90 -3.00
C PHE A 51 2.72 -1.48 -3.41
N LEU A 52 2.59 -0.49 -4.30
CA LEU A 52 1.30 -0.09 -4.87
C LEU A 52 0.66 -1.23 -5.67
N SER A 53 1.44 -1.93 -6.51
CA SER A 53 0.95 -3.10 -7.25
C SER A 53 0.51 -4.22 -6.31
N ALA A 54 1.28 -4.48 -5.25
CA ALA A 54 0.92 -5.48 -4.24
C ALA A 54 -0.37 -5.11 -3.50
N LEU A 55 -0.55 -3.84 -3.12
CA LEU A 55 -1.78 -3.35 -2.47
C LEU A 55 -3.01 -3.52 -3.37
N THR A 56 -2.91 -3.15 -4.65
CA THR A 56 -4.01 -3.31 -5.61
C THR A 56 -4.36 -4.78 -5.82
N SER A 57 -3.35 -5.65 -5.93
CA SER A 57 -3.56 -7.10 -6.03
C SER A 57 -4.19 -7.68 -4.75
N PHE A 58 -3.77 -7.21 -3.59
CA PHE A 58 -4.31 -7.64 -2.30
C PHE A 58 -5.76 -7.19 -2.10
N ALA A 59 -6.09 -5.96 -2.49
CA ALA A 59 -7.45 -5.43 -2.48
C ALA A 59 -8.35 -6.26 -3.42
N ALA A 60 -7.92 -6.49 -4.67
CA ALA A 60 -8.65 -7.31 -5.62
C ALA A 60 -8.84 -8.77 -5.15
N LYS A 61 -7.83 -9.35 -4.47
CA LYS A 61 -7.94 -10.69 -3.88
C LYS A 61 -8.92 -10.75 -2.72
N LYS A 62 -9.00 -9.68 -1.91
CA LYS A 62 -9.94 -9.60 -0.80
C LYS A 62 -11.39 -9.56 -1.29
N ASP A 63 -11.67 -8.87 -2.39
CA ASP A 63 -13.01 -8.80 -2.98
C ASP A 63 -13.48 -10.17 -3.49
N GLY A 64 -12.59 -10.99 -4.07
CA GLY A 64 -12.90 -12.35 -4.51
C GLY A 64 -12.96 -13.43 -3.43
N GLN A 65 -12.70 -13.07 -2.16
CA GLN A 65 -12.74 -13.98 -1.01
C GLN A 65 -13.93 -13.69 -0.08
N ALA A 66 -14.73 -12.66 -0.42
CA ALA A 66 -15.98 -12.29 0.23
C ALA A 66 -17.21 -12.91 -0.49
N GLU A 67 -17.00 -13.91 -1.33
CA GLU A 67 -18.03 -14.74 -1.99
C GLU A 67 -18.02 -16.16 -1.43
#